data_AF-R7ESF7-F1
#
_entry.id   AF-R7ESF7-F1
#
_cell.length_a   1.000
_cell.length_b   1.000
_cell.length_c   1.000
_cell.angle_alpha   90.00
_cell.angle_beta   90.00
_cell.angle_gamma   90.00
#
_symmetry.space_group_name_H-M   'P 1'
#
loop_
_entity.id
_entity.type
_entity.pdbx_description
1 polymer ?
#
loop_
_entity_poly.entity_id
_entity_poly.type
_entity_poly.pdbx_seq_one_letter_code
_entity_poly.pdbx_strand_id
1 'polypeptide(L)'
;MSDWQEFKADAGRFFDKVTKEAINLGDTAALRIRIKSTELRLDEEYSKLGRLCYKKLRLEADNAADIDAALDAAEKTEATLSAMRAELERMKRKEQK
;
A
#
# COMPACT_ATOMS: atom_id res chain seq x y z
N MET A 1 -51.04 2.84 1.65
CA MET A 1 -50.14 2.54 0.52
C MET A 1 -48.81 3.33 0.56
N SER A 2 -48.65 4.36 1.42
CA SER A 2 -47.38 5.09 1.58
C SER A 2 -46.31 4.29 2.33
N ASP A 3 -46.69 3.56 3.38
CA ASP A 3 -45.74 2.88 4.27
C ASP A 3 -44.92 1.80 3.55
N TRP A 4 -45.52 1.16 2.54
CA TRP A 4 -44.84 0.16 1.74
C TRP A 4 -43.83 0.77 0.76
N GLN A 5 -44.10 1.97 0.25
CA GLN A 5 -43.19 2.72 -0.60
C GLN A 5 -42.02 3.27 0.21
N GLU A 6 -42.28 3.80 1.41
CA GLU A 6 -41.24 4.25 2.34
C GLU A 6 -40.33 3.10 2.79
N PHE A 7 -40.91 1.95 3.16
CA PHE A 7 -40.12 0.76 3.51
C PHE A 7 -39.18 0.32 2.37
N LYS A 8 -39.67 0.28 1.12
CA LYS A 8 -38.83 -0.06 -0.03
C LYS A 8 -37.71 0.95 -0.25
N ALA A 9 -38.00 2.25 -0.09
CA ALA A 9 -37.01 3.30 -0.25
C ALA A 9 -35.90 3.18 0.81
N ASP A 10 -36.27 2.92 2.07
CA ASP A 10 -35.30 2.78 3.16
C ASP A 10 -34.50 1.48 3.08
N ALA A 11 -35.15 0.36 2.69
CA ALA A 11 -34.44 -0.89 2.40
C ALA A 11 -33.43 -0.70 1.26
N GLY A 12 -33.80 -0.01 0.19
CA GLY A 12 -32.90 0.32 -0.92
C GLY A 12 -31.69 1.14 -0.46
N ARG A 13 -31.92 2.21 0.32
CA ARG A 13 -30.84 3.04 0.90
C ARG A 13 -29.92 2.23 1.80
N PHE A 14 -30.48 1.30 2.59
CA PHE A 14 -29.69 0.42 3.46
C PHE A 14 -28.80 -0.52 2.65
N PHE A 15 -29.34 -1.20 1.63
CA PHE A 15 -28.55 -2.07 0.76
C PHE A 15 -27.47 -1.31 -0.01
N ASP A 16 -27.78 -0.11 -0.52
CA ASP A 16 -26.79 0.75 -1.18
C ASP A 16 -25.65 1.14 -0.23
N LYS A 17 -25.97 1.42 1.03
CA LYS A 17 -24.98 1.75 2.06
C LYS A 17 -24.08 0.55 2.36
N VAL A 18 -24.66 -0.62 2.62
CA VAL A 18 -23.92 -1.86 2.91
C VAL A 18 -23.03 -2.25 1.73
N THR A 19 -23.52 -2.10 0.50
CA THR A 19 -22.74 -2.41 -0.70
C THR A 19 -21.53 -1.48 -0.84
N LYS A 20 -21.71 -0.17 -0.61
CA LYS A 20 -20.60 0.80 -0.62
C LYS A 20 -19.56 0.50 0.47
N GLU A 21 -20.00 0.17 1.68
CA GLU A 21 -19.10 -0.20 2.78
C GLU A 21 -18.30 -1.47 2.46
N ALA A 22 -18.93 -2.48 1.87
CA ALA A 22 -18.26 -3.71 1.45
C ALA A 22 -17.20 -3.47 0.35
N ILE A 23 -17.50 -2.62 -0.62
CA ILE A 23 -16.54 -2.21 -1.68
C ILE A 23 -15.35 -1.48 -1.05
N ASN A 24 -15.61 -0.49 -0.19
CA ASN A 24 -14.55 0.28 0.49
C ASN A 24 -13.65 -0.62 1.35
N LEU A 25 -14.23 -1.60 2.06
CA LEU A 25 -13.48 -2.58 2.84
C LEU A 25 -12.59 -3.44 1.93
N GLY A 26 -13.12 -3.88 0.79
CA GLY A 26 -12.39 -4.63 -0.23
C GLY A 26 -11.19 -3.85 -0.78
N ASP A 27 -11.41 -2.60 -1.20
CA ASP A 27 -10.37 -1.72 -1.72
C ASP A 27 -9.29 -1.44 -0.67
N THR A 28 -9.70 -1.19 0.59
CA THR A 28 -8.78 -0.99 1.71
C THR A 28 -7.94 -2.24 1.98
N ALA A 29 -8.53 -3.43 1.94
CA ALA A 29 -7.82 -4.69 2.12
C ALA A 29 -6.82 -4.92 0.99
N ALA A 30 -7.21 -4.69 -0.27
CA ALA A 30 -6.34 -4.79 -1.42
C ALA A 30 -5.14 -3.83 -1.33
N LEU A 31 -5.36 -2.58 -0.91
CA LEU A 31 -4.29 -1.60 -0.70
C LEU A 31 -3.33 -2.05 0.41
N ARG A 32 -3.83 -2.59 1.53
CA ARG A 32 -2.98 -3.14 2.60
C ARG A 32 -2.11 -4.31 2.12
N ILE A 33 -2.65 -5.19 1.27
CA ILE A 33 -1.87 -6.29 0.67
C ILE A 33 -0.75 -5.74 -0.21
N ARG A 34 -1.05 -4.73 -1.04
CA ARG A 34 -0.04 -4.07 -1.89
C ARG A 34 1.05 -3.41 -1.04
N ILE A 35 0.68 -2.71 0.04
CA ILE A 35 1.64 -2.12 0.99
C ILE A 35 2.59 -3.18 1.52
N LYS A 36 2.07 -4.30 2.05
CA LYS A 36 2.91 -5.39 2.55
C LYS A 36 3.80 -6.01 1.48
N SER A 37 3.28 -6.18 0.27
CA SER A 37 4.09 -6.69 -0.85
C SER A 37 5.22 -5.73 -1.22
N THR A 38 4.98 -4.42 -1.18
CA THR A 38 6.01 -3.39 -1.41
C THR A 38 7.01 -3.32 -0.26
N GLU A 39 6.59 -3.50 1.00
CA GLU A 39 7.48 -3.62 2.16
C GLU A 39 8.47 -4.78 1.97
N LEU A 40 7.99 -5.96 1.55
CA LEU A 40 8.86 -7.09 1.25
C LEU A 40 9.87 -6.80 0.15
N ARG A 41 9.47 -6.08 -0.91
CA ARG A 41 10.39 -5.64 -1.97
C ARG A 41 11.45 -4.68 -1.45
N LEU A 42 11.08 -3.77 -0.55
CA LEU A 42 12.03 -2.86 0.08
C LEU A 42 13.06 -3.61 0.92
N ASP A 43 12.62 -4.62 1.69
CA ASP A 43 13.51 -5.51 2.44
C ASP A 43 14.48 -6.29 1.53
N GLU A 44 14.02 -6.72 0.35
CA GLU A 44 14.85 -7.37 -0.67
C GLU A 44 15.92 -6.42 -1.23
N GLU A 45 15.57 -5.17 -1.54
CA GLU A 45 16.52 -4.16 -2.02
C GLU A 45 17.57 -3.83 -0.93
N TYR A 46 17.16 -3.64 0.32
CA TYR A 46 18.10 -3.44 1.42
C TYR A 46 18.99 -4.67 1.66
N SER A 47 18.45 -5.87 1.51
CA SER A 47 19.25 -7.11 1.59
C SER A 47 20.27 -7.22 0.46
N LYS A 48 19.94 -6.73 -0.74
CA LYS A 48 20.88 -6.66 -1.87
C LYS A 48 21.96 -5.61 -1.64
N LEU A 49 21.57 -4.42 -1.18
CA LEU A 49 22.49 -3.34 -0.81
C LEU A 49 23.49 -3.81 0.26
N GLY A 50 23.01 -4.45 1.33
CA GLY A 50 23.86 -5.00 2.38
C GLY A 50 24.89 -6.00 1.85
N ARG A 51 24.51 -6.86 0.91
CA ARG A 51 25.42 -7.79 0.23
C ARG A 51 26.48 -7.07 -0.60
N LEU A 52 26.11 -5.99 -1.31
CA LEU A 52 27.05 -5.20 -2.11
C LEU A 52 28.04 -4.44 -1.21
N CYS A 53 27.55 -3.84 -0.13
CA CYS A 53 28.40 -3.17 0.87
C CYS A 53 29.37 -4.16 1.53
N TYR A 54 28.91 -5.37 1.88
CA TYR A 54 29.79 -6.42 2.40
C TYR A 54 30.90 -6.78 1.40
N LYS A 55 30.56 -6.98 0.12
CA LYS A 55 31.57 -7.27 -0.92
C LYS A 55 32.59 -6.14 -1.05
N LYS A 56 32.16 -4.88 -1.03
CA LYS A 56 33.04 -3.71 -1.06
C LYS A 56 34.00 -3.68 0.14
N LEU A 57 33.47 -3.86 1.35
CA LEU A 57 34.24 -3.72 2.59
C LEU A 57 35.14 -4.92 2.88
N ARG A 58 34.68 -6.14 2.57
CA ARG A 58 35.37 -7.37 2.96
C ARG A 58 36.21 -7.98 1.85
N LEU A 59 35.81 -7.78 0.59
CA LEU A 59 36.45 -8.37 -0.58
C LEU A 59 37.06 -7.30 -1.50
N GLU A 60 37.04 -6.02 -1.09
CA GLU A 60 37.55 -4.87 -1.86
C GLU A 60 36.98 -4.81 -3.28
N ALA A 61 35.74 -5.28 -3.45
CA ALA A 61 35.08 -5.27 -4.74
C ALA A 61 34.85 -3.83 -5.24
N ASP A 62 35.19 -3.56 -6.49
CA ASP A 62 34.87 -2.31 -7.16
C ASP A 62 33.44 -2.36 -7.73
N ASN A 63 32.46 -2.14 -6.86
CA ASN A 63 31.04 -2.21 -7.15
C ASN A 63 30.28 -0.95 -6.72
N ALA A 64 30.95 0.21 -6.73
CA ALA A 64 30.34 1.47 -6.30
C ALA A 64 29.06 1.80 -7.09
N ALA A 65 29.09 1.63 -8.41
CA ALA A 65 27.93 1.87 -9.26
C ALA A 65 26.74 0.94 -8.94
N ASP A 66 27.00 -0.32 -8.58
CA ASP A 66 25.94 -1.26 -8.18
C ASP A 66 25.30 -0.88 -6.84
N ILE A 67 26.11 -0.35 -5.91
CA ILE A 67 25.64 0.15 -4.61
C ILE A 67 24.73 1.35 -4.83
N ASP A 68 25.15 2.31 -5.63
CA ASP A 68 24.36 3.50 -5.95
C ASP A 68 23.04 3.11 -6.64
N ALA A 69 23.08 2.18 -7.59
CA ALA A 69 21.87 1.68 -8.26
C ALA A 69 20.91 0.95 -7.30
N ALA A 70 21.44 0.22 -6.31
CA ALA A 70 20.63 -0.45 -5.30
C ALA A 70 20.01 0.54 -4.30
N LEU A 71 20.74 1.61 -3.93
CA LEU A 71 20.22 2.71 -3.12
C LEU A 71 19.07 3.42 -3.84
N ASP A 72 19.27 3.81 -5.11
CA ASP A 72 18.23 4.43 -5.94
C ASP A 72 16.96 3.58 -6.03
N ALA A 73 17.12 2.25 -6.16
CA ALA A 73 15.99 1.32 -6.22
C ALA A 73 15.23 1.25 -4.88
N ALA A 74 15.96 1.21 -3.76
CA ALA A 74 15.37 1.26 -2.42
C ALA A 74 14.61 2.57 -2.20
N GLU A 75 15.19 3.72 -2.54
CA GLU A 75 14.55 5.04 -2.39
C GLU A 75 13.26 5.16 -3.21
N LYS A 76 13.26 4.68 -4.46
CA LYS A 76 12.05 4.66 -5.30
C LYS A 76 10.95 3.78 -4.70
N THR A 77 11.34 2.65 -4.13
CA THR A 77 10.41 1.71 -3.50
C THR A 77 9.84 2.32 -2.21
N GLU A 78 10.65 3.00 -1.42
CA GLU A 78 10.24 3.71 -0.21
C GLU A 78 9.29 4.88 -0.53
N ALA A 79 9.59 5.67 -1.57
CA ALA A 79 8.69 6.72 -2.04
C ALA A 79 7.32 6.18 -2.44
N THR A 80 7.30 5.04 -3.14
CA THR A 80 6.08 4.32 -3.53
C THR A 80 5.30 3.84 -2.30
N LEU A 81 5.99 3.26 -1.31
CA LEU A 81 5.39 2.81 -0.06
C LEU A 81 4.78 3.97 0.74
N SER A 82 5.48 5.11 0.80
CA SER A 82 5.00 6.32 1.45
C SER A 82 3.73 6.85 0.79
N ALA A 83 3.68 6.88 -0.55
CA ALA A 83 2.48 7.26 -1.29
C ALA A 83 1.29 6.34 -1.00
N MET A 84 1.49 5.01 -0.99
CA MET A 84 0.44 4.04 -0.67
C MET A 84 -0.06 4.17 0.78
N ARG A 85 0.84 4.43 1.74
CA ARG A 85 0.48 4.68 3.14
C ARG A 85 -0.33 5.98 3.28
N ALA A 86 0.04 7.04 2.56
CA ALA A 86 -0.71 8.28 2.52
C ALA A 86 -2.11 8.10 1.92
N GLU A 87 -2.24 7.26 0.88
CA GLU A 87 -3.54 6.89 0.31
C GLU A 87 -4.41 6.13 1.31
N LEU A 88 -3.84 5.15 2.01
CA LEU A 88 -4.56 4.39 3.05
C LEU A 88 -5.07 5.32 4.17
N GLU A 89 -4.27 6.29 4.60
CA GLU A 89 -4.70 7.29 5.59
C GLU A 89 -5.80 8.21 5.06
N ARG A 90 -5.77 8.58 3.78
CA ARG A 90 -6.86 9.34 3.14
C ARG A 90 -8.16 8.52 3.09
N MET A 91 -8.09 7.23 2.81
CA MET A 91 -9.27 6.34 2.82
C MET A 91 -9.88 6.26 4.22
N LYS A 92 -9.07 6.02 5.26
CA LYS A 92 -9.55 6.00 6.66
C LYS A 92 -10.25 7.30 7.06
N ARG A 93 -9.73 8.46 6.66
CA ARG A 93 -10.32 9.77 6.97
C ARG A 93 -11.63 10.03 6.23
N LYS A 94 -11.82 9.45 5.04
CA LYS A 94 -13.09 9.53 4.29
C LYS A 94 -14.19 8.68 4.93
N GLU A 95 -13.83 7.56 5.56
CA GLU A 95 -14.78 6.70 6.27
C GLU A 95 -15.24 7.28 7.63
N GLN A 96 -14.48 8.23 8.21
CA GLN A 96 -14.82 8.89 9.47
C GLN A 96 -15.68 10.16 9.34
N LYS A 97 -15.94 10.63 8.11
CA LYS A 97 -16.77 11.80 7.82
C LYS A 97 -18.11 11.39 7.21
#